data_AF-A0A850WBI4-F1
#
_entry.id   AF-A0A850WBI4-F1
#
_cell.length_a   1.000
_cell.length_b   1.000
_cell.length_c   1.000
_cell.angle_alpha   90.00
_cell.angle_beta   90.00
_cell.angle_gamma   90.00
#
_symmetry.space_group_name_H-M   'P 1'
#
loop_
_entity.id
_entity.type
_entity.pdbx_description
1 polymer ?
#
loop_
_entity_poly.entity_id
_entity_poly.type
_entity_poly.pdbx_seq_one_letter_code
_entity_poly.pdbx_strand_id
1 'polypeptide(L)' 'MLQVPVGLDQELAMPKDSYMLQYFAALNQYLAVGVPTYFVTTSGYNFSSTAGTNAICSSAGCDDDSLT' A
#
# COMPACT_ATOMS: atom_id res chain seq x y z
N MET A 1 24.18 -8.91 -22.80
CA MET A 1 22.93 -8.42 -22.16
C MET A 1 23.26 -7.12 -21.46
N LEU A 2 22.45 -6.08 -21.65
CA LEU A 2 22.65 -4.78 -21.01
C LEU A 2 22.06 -4.84 -19.59
N GLN A 3 22.85 -4.51 -18.57
CA GLN A 3 22.40 -4.42 -17.17
C GLN A 3 22.49 -2.95 -16.74
N VAL A 4 21.37 -2.23 -16.80
CA VAL A 4 21.27 -0.83 -16.38
C VAL A 4 20.32 -0.74 -15.18
N PRO A 5 20.77 -0.23 -14.02
CA PRO A 5 19.90 -0.04 -12.86
C PRO A 5 18.87 1.06 -13.13
N VAL A 6 17.63 0.86 -12.67
CA VAL A 6 16.50 1.80 -12.80
C VAL A 6 16.01 2.19 -11.41
N GLY A 7 15.91 3.50 -11.15
CA GLY A 7 15.51 4.05 -9.86
C GLY A 7 16.59 4.96 -9.25
N LEU A 8 16.22 5.77 -8.27
CA LEU A 8 17.14 6.55 -7.46
C LEU A 8 17.00 6.11 -6.01
N ASP A 9 18.08 5.57 -5.44
CA ASP A 9 18.10 5.17 -4.04
C ASP A 9 17.99 6.39 -3.14
N GLN A 10 17.07 6.33 -2.17
CA GLN A 10 16.77 7.46 -1.29
C GLN A 10 17.98 7.87 -0.45
N GLU A 11 18.83 6.90 -0.07
CA GLU A 11 20.06 7.15 0.68
C GLU A 11 21.10 7.92 -0.15
N LEU A 12 21.21 7.64 -1.45
CA LEU A 12 22.14 8.34 -2.36
C LEU A 12 21.72 9.80 -2.61
N ALA A 13 20.43 10.11 -2.45
CA ALA A 13 19.91 11.46 -2.59
C ALA A 13 20.23 12.37 -1.39
N MET A 14 20.71 11.81 -0.27
CA MET A 14 20.96 12.55 0.97
C MET A 14 22.43 12.98 1.14
N PRO A 15 22.71 14.11 1.83
CA PRO A 15 24.05 14.41 2.32
C PRO A 15 24.61 13.30 3.22
N LYS A 16 25.93 13.09 3.18
CA LYS A 16 26.62 12.01 3.91
C LYS A 16 26.47 12.08 5.44
N ASP A 17 26.15 13.25 5.98
CA ASP A 17 25.95 13.54 7.40
C ASP A 17 24.47 13.79 7.74
N SER A 18 23.55 13.53 6.82
CA SER A 18 22.12 13.70 7.04
C SER A 18 21.59 12.72 8.08
N TYR A 19 20.78 13.23 9.02
CA TYR A 19 20.05 12.40 9.98
C TYR A 19 19.11 11.39 9.29
N MET A 20 18.71 11.66 8.04
CA MET A 20 17.87 10.75 7.27
C MET A 20 18.53 9.40 6.99
N LEU A 21 19.86 9.33 6.93
CA LEU A 21 20.56 8.05 6.77
C LEU A 21 20.33 7.14 7.97
N GLN A 22 20.33 7.70 9.19
CA GLN A 22 20.01 6.93 10.41
C GLN A 22 18.53 6.54 10.47
N TYR A 23 17.65 7.44 10.02
CA TYR A 23 16.21 7.16 9.92
C TYR A 23 15.92 6.00 8.97
N PHE A 24 16.46 6.02 7.75
CA PHE A 24 16.27 4.93 6.78
C PHE A 24 16.86 3.61 7.28
N ALA A 25 18.05 3.64 7.89
CA ALA A 25 18.65 2.44 8.50
C ALA A 25 17.74 1.84 9.59
N ALA A 26 17.18 2.68 10.47
CA ALA A 26 16.26 2.23 11.51
C ALA A 26 14.94 1.70 10.92
N LEU A 27 14.37 2.35 9.90
CA LEU A 27 13.19 1.84 9.20
C LEU A 27 13.45 0.47 8.59
N ASN A 28 14.55 0.31 7.85
CA ASN A 28 14.91 -0.95 7.19
C ASN A 28 15.19 -2.08 8.21
N GLN A 29 15.69 -1.75 9.40
CA GLN A 29 16.03 -2.74 10.42
C GLN A 29 14.83 -3.14 11.28
N TYR A 30 13.91 -2.22 11.59
CA TYR A 30 12.92 -2.42 12.66
C TYR A 30 11.47 -2.32 12.20
N LEU A 31 11.16 -1.69 11.07
CA LEU A 31 9.78 -1.50 10.65
C LEU A 31 9.20 -2.80 10.09
N ALA A 32 8.10 -3.28 10.70
CA ALA A 32 7.48 -4.55 10.30
C ALA A 32 6.49 -4.43 9.13
N VAL A 33 6.05 -3.22 8.77
CA VAL A 33 5.02 -2.97 7.74
C VAL A 33 5.37 -1.76 6.89
N GLY A 34 4.97 -1.78 5.62
CA GLY A 34 5.20 -0.67 4.69
C GLY A 34 4.21 0.49 4.86
N VAL A 35 4.19 1.38 3.86
CA VAL A 35 3.21 2.47 3.79
C VAL A 35 1.79 1.91 3.57
N PRO A 36 0.75 2.58 4.10
CA PRO A 36 -0.62 2.15 3.89
C PRO A 36 -1.04 2.32 2.42
N THR A 37 -1.94 1.44 1.96
CA THR A 37 -2.57 1.52 0.63
C THR A 37 -4.07 1.72 0.81
N TYR A 38 -4.66 2.61 0.01
CA TYR A 38 -6.08 2.92 0.06
C TYR A 38 -6.77 2.47 -1.24
N PHE A 39 -7.73 1.56 -1.12
CA PHE A 39 -8.59 1.13 -2.22
C PHE A 39 -9.83 2.03 -2.25
N VAL A 40 -9.84 3.02 -3.14
CA VAL A 40 -10.87 4.07 -3.17
C VAL A 40 -12.00 3.68 -4.12
N THR A 41 -13.22 3.66 -3.62
CA THR A 41 -14.44 3.55 -4.43
C THR A 41 -14.92 4.92 -4.86
N THR A 42 -15.11 5.14 -6.16
CA THR A 42 -15.70 6.37 -6.69
C THR A 42 -17.23 6.30 -6.68
N SER A 43 -17.90 7.37 -7.12
CA SER A 43 -19.33 7.35 -7.36
C SER A 43 -19.73 6.33 -8.45
N GLY A 44 -20.98 5.89 -8.43
CA GLY A 44 -21.54 4.94 -9.41
C GLY A 44 -21.80 3.54 -8.88
N TYR A 45 -21.36 3.22 -7.66
CA TYR A 45 -21.66 1.96 -6.98
C TYR A 45 -22.90 2.07 -6.08
N ASN A 46 -23.82 1.09 -6.14
CA ASN A 46 -25.04 1.09 -5.35
C ASN A 46 -24.92 0.25 -4.08
N PHE A 47 -24.43 0.87 -3.01
CA PHE A 47 -24.29 0.25 -1.69
C PHE A 47 -25.62 -0.12 -1.03
N SER A 48 -26.74 0.48 -1.45
CA SER A 48 -28.06 0.22 -0.84
C SER A 48 -28.74 -1.06 -1.34
N SER A 49 -28.19 -1.69 -2.38
CA SER A 49 -28.72 -2.95 -2.90
C SER A 49 -28.12 -4.15 -2.16
N THR A 50 -28.87 -5.24 -2.02
CA THR A 50 -28.35 -6.49 -1.42
C THR A 50 -27.13 -7.01 -2.19
N ALA A 51 -27.18 -7.01 -3.53
CA ALA A 51 -26.05 -7.41 -4.36
C ALA A 51 -24.81 -6.49 -4.14
N GLY A 52 -25.02 -5.18 -4.05
CA GLY A 52 -23.93 -4.25 -3.78
C GLY A 52 -23.37 -4.33 -2.36
N THR A 53 -24.19 -4.69 -1.37
CA THR A 53 -23.71 -4.95 -0.01
C THR A 53 -22.91 -6.25 0.03
N ASN A 54 -23.43 -7.33 -0.57
CA ASN A 54 -22.80 -8.66 -0.58
C ASN A 54 -21.43 -8.68 -1.26
N ALA A 55 -21.23 -7.86 -2.29
CA ALA A 55 -19.96 -7.74 -2.99
C ALA A 55 -18.93 -6.82 -2.28
N ILE A 56 -19.28 -6.21 -1.14
CA ILE A 56 -18.35 -5.38 -0.34
C ILE A 56 -18.12 -5.92 1.08
N CYS A 57 -19.11 -6.55 1.72
CA CYS A 57 -19.00 -7.04 3.10
C CYS A 57 -18.24 -8.36 3.25
N SER A 58 -17.80 -8.70 4.46
CA SER A 58 -17.15 -9.99 4.78
C SER A 58 -17.76 -10.75 5.96
N SER A 59 -19.03 -10.46 6.26
CA SER A 59 -19.82 -11.22 7.22
C SER A 59 -20.45 -12.46 6.57
N ALA A 60 -21.13 -13.26 7.39
CA ALA A 60 -21.85 -14.43 6.90
C ALA A 60 -22.92 -14.03 5.87
N GLY A 61 -22.85 -14.63 4.68
CA GLY A 61 -23.79 -14.39 3.57
C GLY A 61 -23.32 -13.38 2.52
N CYS A 62 -22.11 -12.83 2.66
CA CYS A 62 -21.45 -12.03 1.61
C CYS A 62 -20.86 -12.95 0.52
N ASP A 63 -20.50 -12.36 -0.61
CA ASP A 63 -19.90 -13.10 -1.73
C ASP A 63 -18.45 -13.51 -1.38
N ASP A 64 -18.00 -14.67 -1.86
CA ASP A 64 -16.66 -15.23 -1.56
C ASP A 64 -15.51 -14.35 -2.08
N ASP A 65 -15.79 -13.51 -3.08
CA ASP A 65 -14.86 -12.57 -3.74
C ASP A 65 -15.18 -11.10 -3.42
N SER A 66 -15.83 -10.86 -2.30
CA SER A 66 -16.12 -9.53 -1.79
C SER A 66 -14.85 -8.73 -1.44
N LEU A 67 -14.96 -7.40 -1.41
CA LEU A 67 -13.82 -6.50 -1.21
C LEU A 67 -13.17 -6.59 0.19
N THR A 68 -13.95 -6.85 1.25
CA THR A 68 -13.48 -6.81 2.65
C THR A 68 -13.32 -8.17 3.30
#